data_AF-A0A1G6SPX5-F1
#
_entry.id   AF-A0A1G6SPX5-F1
#
_cell.length_a   1.000
_cell.length_b   1.000
_cell.length_c   1.000
_cell.angle_alpha   90.00
_cell.angle_beta   90.00
_cell.angle_gamma   90.00
#
_symmetry.space_group_name_H-M   'P 1'
#
loop_
_entity.id
_entity.type
_entity.pdbx_description
1 polymer ?
#
loop_
_entity_poly.entity_id
_entity_poly.type
_entity_poly.pdbx_seq_one_letter_code
_entity_poly.pdbx_strand_id
1 'polypeptide(L)'
;MGRTDFTQMRCPIARAMAVLGERWSMLVLRECFYGTTRFDEFERNLGIAPNILSARLRDLAGHGLIERVPAGGARHEYRLTEKGRDVFPVFLALKAWADRWMVGPEGSPVVLEERATGQPVRSPPLLSSSGVPLRLEDIRVLAGPGAGRSLRARLEEAEHG
;
A
#
# COMPACT_ATOMS: atom_id res chain seq x y z
N MET A 1 -27.61 -3.82 -9.83
CA MET A 1 -26.27 -3.79 -10.44
C MET A 1 -25.29 -4.35 -9.42
N GLY A 2 -24.75 -5.55 -9.66
CA GLY A 2 -23.82 -6.17 -8.70
C GLY A 2 -22.56 -5.33 -8.52
N ARG A 3 -21.97 -5.36 -7.32
CA ARG A 3 -20.73 -4.63 -7.02
C ARG A 3 -19.62 -5.17 -7.93
N THR A 4 -18.97 -4.32 -8.71
CA THR A 4 -17.85 -4.72 -9.58
C THR A 4 -16.78 -5.41 -8.76
N ASP A 5 -16.45 -6.66 -9.11
CA ASP A 5 -15.38 -7.40 -8.45
C ASP A 5 -14.03 -7.03 -9.06
N PHE A 6 -13.34 -6.12 -8.37
CA PHE A 6 -12.01 -5.65 -8.76
C PHE A 6 -10.94 -6.75 -8.72
N THR A 7 -11.16 -7.86 -8.01
CA THR A 7 -10.17 -8.96 -7.91
C THR A 7 -10.03 -9.76 -9.20
N GLN A 8 -11.03 -9.73 -10.08
CA GLN A 8 -11.05 -10.44 -11.36
C GLN A 8 -10.68 -9.55 -12.55
N MET A 9 -10.32 -8.28 -12.30
CA MET A 9 -9.94 -7.37 -13.37
C MET A 9 -8.55 -7.70 -13.92
N ARG A 10 -8.40 -7.57 -15.25
CA ARG A 10 -7.09 -7.69 -15.93
C ARG A 10 -6.06 -6.69 -15.39
N CYS A 11 -6.52 -5.50 -14.98
CA CYS A 11 -5.67 -4.46 -14.42
C CYS A 11 -5.12 -4.89 -13.04
N PRO A 12 -3.79 -5.05 -12.88
CA PRO A 12 -3.20 -5.39 -11.58
C PRO A 12 -3.44 -4.32 -10.51
N ILE A 13 -3.50 -3.04 -10.89
CA ILE A 13 -3.82 -1.95 -9.95
C ILE A 13 -5.24 -2.10 -9.40
N ALA A 14 -6.22 -2.46 -10.23
CA ALA A 14 -7.58 -2.72 -9.75
C ALA A 14 -7.60 -3.86 -8.71
N ARG A 15 -6.86 -4.94 -8.98
CA ARG A 15 -6.73 -6.06 -8.04
C ARG A 15 -6.04 -5.66 -6.74
N ALA A 16 -5.00 -4.83 -6.81
CA ALA A 16 -4.35 -4.27 -5.63
C ALA A 16 -5.31 -3.37 -4.83
N MET A 17 -6.10 -2.53 -5.49
CA MET A 17 -7.10 -1.65 -4.84
C MET A 17 -8.25 -2.41 -4.21
N ALA A 18 -8.58 -3.62 -4.69
CA ALA A 18 -9.52 -4.50 -4.01
C ALA A 18 -9.07 -4.88 -2.58
N VAL A 19 -7.75 -4.86 -2.34
CA VAL A 19 -7.14 -5.21 -1.04
C VAL A 19 -6.72 -3.96 -0.28
N LEU A 20 -5.86 -3.14 -0.88
CA LEU A 20 -5.23 -1.97 -0.26
C LEU A 20 -6.16 -0.75 -0.23
N GLY A 21 -7.12 -0.68 -1.14
CA GLY A 21 -8.10 0.42 -1.23
C GLY A 21 -9.25 0.29 -0.23
N GLU A 22 -9.30 -0.81 0.53
CA GLU A 22 -10.20 -0.90 1.65
C GLU A 22 -9.75 0.07 2.77
N ARG A 23 -10.72 0.81 3.33
CA ARG A 23 -10.54 1.93 4.27
C ARG A 23 -9.52 1.68 5.39
N TRP A 24 -9.48 0.47 5.93
CA TRP A 24 -8.64 0.11 7.08
C TRP A 24 -7.38 -0.67 6.71
N SER A 25 -7.30 -1.26 5.52
CA SER A 25 -6.14 -2.07 5.12
C SER A 25 -4.82 -1.32 5.25
N MET A 26 -4.75 -0.11 4.70
CA MET A 26 -3.51 0.68 4.77
C MET A 26 -3.17 1.15 6.19
N LEU A 27 -4.18 1.38 7.04
CA LEU A 27 -3.97 1.77 8.43
C LEU A 27 -3.52 0.59 9.30
N VAL A 28 -4.04 -0.61 9.06
CA VAL A 28 -3.54 -1.84 9.72
C VAL A 28 -2.10 -2.12 9.28
N LEU A 29 -1.80 -2.02 7.99
CA LEU A 29 -0.42 -2.19 7.49
C LEU A 29 0.54 -1.13 8.04
N ARG A 30 0.09 0.12 8.19
CA ARG A 30 0.87 1.18 8.86
C ARG A 30 1.29 0.75 10.26
N GLU A 31 0.35 0.25 11.07
CA GLU A 31 0.67 -0.24 12.41
C GLU A 31 1.64 -1.42 12.37
N CYS A 32 1.51 -2.33 11.40
CA CYS A 32 2.51 -3.40 11.20
C CYS A 32 3.90 -2.83 10.90
N PHE A 33 4.01 -1.79 10.08
CA PHE A 33 5.30 -1.11 9.79
C PHE A 33 5.88 -0.43 11.03
N TYR A 34 5.03 0.01 11.96
CA TYR A 34 5.44 0.57 13.25
C TYR A 34 5.78 -0.50 14.29
N GLY A 35 5.61 -1.79 13.95
CA GLY A 35 5.97 -2.92 14.81
C GLY A 35 4.81 -3.48 15.64
N THR A 36 3.58 -3.00 15.43
CA THR A 36 2.39 -3.57 16.08
C THR A 36 2.16 -4.99 15.55
N THR A 37 2.00 -5.94 16.47
CA THR A 37 1.80 -7.36 16.12
C THR A 37 0.60 -7.99 16.80
N ARG A 38 0.06 -7.38 17.87
CA ARG A 38 -1.01 -7.98 18.68
C ARG A 38 -2.35 -7.29 18.43
N PHE A 39 -3.44 -8.08 18.50
CA PHE A 39 -4.79 -7.61 18.21
C PHE A 39 -5.22 -6.43 19.08
N ASP A 40 -4.98 -6.51 20.39
CA ASP A 40 -5.32 -5.49 21.38
C ASP A 40 -4.54 -4.18 21.16
N GLU A 41 -3.32 -4.27 20.64
CA GLU A 41 -2.54 -3.10 20.23
C GLU A 41 -3.12 -2.45 18.97
N PHE A 42 -3.49 -3.22 17.95
CA PHE A 42 -4.17 -2.68 16.77
C PHE A 42 -5.49 -1.99 17.14
N GLU A 43 -6.30 -2.63 17.99
CA GLU A 43 -7.57 -2.08 18.45
C GLU A 43 -7.37 -0.74 19.16
N ARG A 44 -6.43 -0.70 20.11
CA ARG A 44 -6.10 0.51 20.85
C ARG A 44 -5.55 1.62 19.97
N ASN A 45 -4.61 1.30 19.06
CA ASN A 45 -3.94 2.30 18.24
C ASN A 45 -4.84 2.86 17.12
N LEU A 46 -5.76 2.05 16.59
CA LEU A 46 -6.65 2.45 15.49
C LEU A 46 -8.03 2.93 15.96
N GLY A 47 -8.45 2.57 17.17
CA GLY A 47 -9.77 2.91 17.70
C GLY A 47 -10.93 2.28 16.91
N ILE A 48 -10.70 1.12 16.29
CA ILE A 48 -11.70 0.47 15.43
C ILE A 48 -12.42 -0.66 16.13
N ALA A 49 -13.68 -0.88 15.72
CA ALA A 49 -14.48 -1.95 16.28
C ALA A 49 -13.81 -3.34 16.09
N PRO A 50 -13.78 -4.21 17.11
CA PRO A 50 -13.07 -5.51 17.06
C PRO A 50 -13.50 -6.43 15.90
N ASN A 51 -14.78 -6.41 15.53
CA ASN A 51 -15.30 -7.19 14.43
C ASN A 51 -14.74 -6.71 13.07
N ILE A 52 -14.60 -5.40 12.88
CA ILE A 52 -13.99 -4.81 11.68
C ILE A 52 -12.49 -5.13 11.65
N LEU A 53 -11.77 -4.94 12.76
CA LEU A 53 -10.35 -5.31 12.85
C LEU A 53 -10.14 -6.79 12.52
N SER A 54 -10.94 -7.68 13.11
CA SER A 54 -10.89 -9.12 12.87
C SER A 54 -11.10 -9.46 11.40
N ALA A 55 -12.07 -8.82 10.73
CA ALA A 55 -12.29 -9.00 9.30
C ALA A 55 -11.07 -8.55 8.49
N ARG A 56 -10.47 -7.40 8.81
CA ARG A 56 -9.32 -6.87 8.08
C ARG A 56 -8.06 -7.69 8.25
N LEU A 57 -7.75 -8.11 9.47
CA LEU A 57 -6.62 -9.00 9.71
C LEU A 57 -6.80 -10.33 8.97
N ARG A 58 -8.03 -10.86 8.91
CA ARG A 58 -8.35 -12.05 8.13
C ARG A 58 -8.16 -11.82 6.63
N ASP A 59 -8.65 -10.72 6.10
CA ASP A 59 -8.54 -10.39 4.67
C ASP A 59 -7.07 -10.19 4.26
N LEU A 60 -6.31 -9.41 5.04
CA LEU A 60 -4.87 -9.19 4.80
C LEU A 60 -4.08 -10.51 4.88
N ALA A 61 -4.44 -11.40 5.80
CA ALA A 61 -3.84 -12.72 5.89
C ALA A 61 -4.22 -13.61 4.70
N GLY A 62 -5.49 -13.58 4.28
CA GLY A 62 -5.97 -14.30 3.10
C GLY A 62 -5.31 -13.83 1.81
N HIS A 63 -4.95 -12.55 1.72
CA HIS A 63 -4.16 -12.01 0.61
C HIS A 63 -2.65 -12.19 0.76
N GLY A 64 -2.19 -12.81 1.85
CA GLY A 64 -0.78 -13.10 2.11
C GLY A 64 0.07 -11.86 2.37
N LEU A 65 -0.52 -10.76 2.86
CA LEU A 65 0.23 -9.56 3.28
C LEU A 65 0.73 -9.67 4.72
N ILE A 66 0.00 -10.41 5.55
CA ILE A 66 0.40 -10.77 6.90
C ILE A 66 0.20 -12.26 7.12
N GLU A 67 0.83 -12.80 8.14
CA GLU A 67 0.61 -14.15 8.63
C GLU A 67 0.21 -14.11 10.10
N ARG A 68 -0.70 -15.01 10.50
CA ARG A 68 -1.12 -15.17 11.89
C ARG A 68 -0.29 -16.29 12.51
N VAL A 69 0.59 -15.95 13.45
CA VAL A 69 1.50 -16.89 14.11
C VAL A 69 1.10 -17.10 15.58
N PRO A 70 1.28 -18.31 16.14
CA PRO A 70 1.07 -18.54 17.57
C PRO A 70 2.05 -17.73 18.44
N ALA A 71 1.57 -17.12 19.51
CA ALA A 71 2.37 -16.32 20.45
C ALA A 71 2.29 -16.87 21.89
N GLY A 72 2.03 -18.18 22.02
CA GLY A 72 1.84 -18.87 23.30
C GLY A 72 0.40 -18.83 23.81
N GLY A 73 -0.06 -19.97 24.35
CA GLY A 73 -1.46 -20.13 24.80
C GLY A 73 -2.45 -19.89 23.65
N ALA A 74 -3.54 -19.17 23.93
CA ALA A 74 -4.56 -18.80 22.94
C ALA A 74 -4.25 -17.50 22.16
N ARG A 75 -3.04 -16.94 22.33
CA ARG A 75 -2.67 -15.64 21.73
C ARG A 75 -2.01 -15.83 20.37
N HIS A 76 -2.20 -14.83 19.52
CA HIS A 76 -1.60 -14.79 18.20
C HIS A 76 -0.95 -13.44 17.95
N GLU A 77 0.09 -13.46 17.13
CA GLU A 77 0.69 -12.29 16.52
C GLU A 77 0.38 -12.27 15.03
N TYR A 78 0.38 -11.06 14.46
CA TYR A 78 0.27 -10.80 13.05
C TYR A 78 1.59 -10.24 12.55
N ARG A 79 2.25 -10.94 11.65
CA ARG A 79 3.57 -10.55 11.13
C ARG A 79 3.49 -10.27 9.64
N LEU A 80 4.23 -9.26 9.18
CA LEU A 80 4.35 -9.00 7.74
C LEU A 80 4.98 -10.21 7.05
N THR A 81 4.44 -10.59 5.90
CA THR A 81 5.08 -11.52 4.97
C THR A 81 6.08 -10.74 4.08
N GLU A 82 6.78 -11.40 3.17
CA GLU A 82 7.57 -10.73 2.12
C GLU A 82 6.68 -9.78 1.29
N LYS A 83 5.56 -10.30 0.77
CA LYS A 83 4.57 -9.51 0.02
C LYS A 83 4.02 -8.32 0.81
N GLY A 84 3.87 -8.45 2.13
CA GLY A 84 3.46 -7.35 3.01
C GLY A 84 4.53 -6.27 3.15
N ARG A 85 5.80 -6.66 3.29
CA ARG A 85 6.93 -5.73 3.35
C ARG A 85 7.09 -4.94 2.05
N ASP A 86 6.81 -5.55 0.91
CA ASP A 86 6.84 -4.89 -0.41
C ASP A 86 5.79 -3.78 -0.58
N VAL A 87 4.82 -3.67 0.33
CA VAL A 87 3.86 -2.54 0.34
C VAL A 87 4.48 -1.28 0.97
N PHE A 88 5.58 -1.40 1.73
CA PHE A 88 6.17 -0.27 2.44
C PHE A 88 6.54 0.92 1.52
N PRO A 89 7.13 0.74 0.32
CA PRO A 89 7.36 1.85 -0.62
C PRO A 89 6.07 2.55 -1.07
N VAL A 90 4.96 1.80 -1.23
CA VAL A 90 3.65 2.37 -1.58
C VAL A 90 3.12 3.22 -0.41
N PHE A 91 3.24 2.71 0.82
CA PHE A 91 2.90 3.47 2.03
C PHE A 91 3.74 4.75 2.14
N LEU A 92 5.04 4.68 1.88
CA LEU A 92 5.94 5.82 1.95
C LEU A 92 5.60 6.89 0.92
N ALA A 93 5.26 6.50 -0.31
CA ALA A 93 4.78 7.42 -1.34
C ALA A 93 3.44 8.07 -0.96
N LEU A 94 2.49 7.29 -0.42
CA LEU A 94 1.22 7.81 0.09
C LEU A 94 1.43 8.79 1.24
N LYS A 95 2.30 8.46 2.21
CA LYS A 95 2.67 9.33 3.31
C LYS A 95 3.30 10.62 2.81
N ALA A 96 4.24 10.58 1.87
CA ALA A 96 4.87 11.77 1.32
C ALA A 96 3.84 12.69 0.62
N TRP A 97 2.88 12.13 -0.09
CA TRP A 97 1.77 12.89 -0.66
C TRP A 97 0.88 13.51 0.42
N ALA A 98 0.48 12.73 1.44
CA ALA A 98 -0.34 13.22 2.54
C ALA A 98 0.37 14.30 3.38
N ASP A 99 1.66 14.13 3.65
CA ASP A 99 2.49 15.11 4.37
C ASP A 99 2.58 16.43 3.63
N ARG A 100 2.56 16.40 2.29
CA ARG A 100 2.61 17.60 1.47
C ARG A 100 1.28 18.35 1.41
N TRP A 101 0.16 17.63 1.41
CA TRP A 101 -1.15 18.21 1.03
C TRP A 101 -2.21 18.16 2.13
N MET A 102 -2.05 17.33 3.15
CA MET A 102 -3.09 17.04 4.14
C MET A 102 -2.65 17.31 5.58
N VAL A 103 -1.39 17.71 5.78
CA VAL A 103 -0.86 18.05 7.10
C VAL A 103 -1.21 19.49 7.46
N GLY A 104 -1.59 19.69 8.73
CA GLY A 104 -1.83 21.02 9.29
C GLY A 104 -0.55 21.81 9.56
N PRO A 105 -0.65 23.03 10.10
CA PRO A 105 0.51 23.88 10.38
C PRO A 105 1.54 23.24 11.33
N GLU A 106 1.11 22.30 12.17
CA GLU A 106 1.96 21.58 13.13
C GLU A 106 2.93 20.57 12.47
N GLY A 107 2.74 20.25 11.18
CA GLY A 107 3.56 19.25 10.50
C GLY A 107 3.09 17.81 10.70
N SER A 108 3.85 16.86 10.13
CA SER A 108 3.50 15.45 10.16
C SER A 108 3.67 14.88 11.58
N PRO A 109 2.70 14.13 12.12
CA PRO A 109 2.79 13.59 13.48
C PRO A 109 3.77 12.43 13.62
N VAL A 110 4.30 11.89 12.50
CA VAL A 110 5.25 10.78 12.49
C VAL A 110 6.38 11.06 11.50
N VAL A 111 7.62 11.00 11.98
CA VAL A 111 8.84 11.03 11.17
C VAL A 111 9.43 9.62 11.14
N LEU A 112 9.84 9.19 9.95
CA LEU A 112 10.55 7.92 9.76
C LEU A 112 12.03 8.25 9.60
N GLU A 113 12.90 7.59 10.36
CA GLU A 113 14.34 7.81 10.32
C GLU A 113 15.09 6.52 9.97
N GLU A 114 16.19 6.66 9.24
CA GLU A 114 17.14 5.59 9.04
C GLU A 114 17.80 5.25 10.37
N ARG A 115 17.68 3.99 10.80
CA ARG A 115 18.23 3.54 12.09
C ARG A 115 19.73 3.78 12.25
N ALA A 116 20.50 3.71 11.16
CA ALA A 116 21.95 3.84 11.19
C ALA A 116 22.43 5.30 11.32
N THR A 117 21.71 6.26 10.75
CA THR A 117 22.17 7.64 10.61
C THR A 117 21.27 8.67 11.32
N GLY A 118 20.06 8.27 11.72
CA GLY A 118 19.03 9.17 12.23
C GLY A 118 18.46 10.12 11.15
N GLN A 119 18.82 9.95 9.88
CA GLN A 119 18.33 10.84 8.83
C GLN A 119 16.89 10.51 8.42
N PRO A 120 16.06 11.51 8.09
CA PRO A 120 14.69 11.26 7.64
C PRO A 120 14.63 10.40 6.38
N VAL A 121 13.81 9.35 6.42
CA VAL A 121 13.48 8.51 5.27
C VAL A 121 12.55 9.30 4.34
N ARG A 122 12.90 9.37 3.06
CA ARG A 122 12.11 10.05 2.02
C ARG A 122 11.62 9.04 1.00
N SER A 123 10.43 9.28 0.46
CA SER A 123 9.98 8.57 -0.74
C SER A 123 10.97 8.83 -1.87
N PRO A 124 11.47 7.80 -2.57
CA PRO A 124 12.34 8.01 -3.72
C PRO A 124 11.58 8.77 -4.82
N PRO A 125 12.28 9.58 -5.63
CA PRO A 125 11.69 10.15 -6.85
C PRO A 125 11.35 9.04 -7.84
N LEU A 126 10.54 9.37 -8.86
CA LEU A 126 10.42 8.53 -10.03
C LEU A 126 11.78 8.48 -10.73
N LEU A 127 12.28 7.30 -11.05
CA LEU A 127 13.59 7.10 -11.67
C LEU A 127 13.43 6.36 -13.00
N SER A 128 14.23 6.75 -13.99
CA SER A 128 14.49 5.93 -15.18
C SER A 128 15.30 4.67 -14.83
N SER A 129 15.45 3.77 -15.79
CA SER A 129 16.27 2.55 -15.63
C SER A 129 17.76 2.84 -15.37
N SER A 130 18.25 4.02 -15.75
CA SER A 130 19.61 4.48 -15.47
C SER A 130 19.73 5.27 -14.16
N GLY A 131 18.65 5.40 -13.38
CA GLY A 131 18.65 6.12 -12.11
C GLY A 131 18.50 7.63 -12.21
N VAL A 132 18.18 8.17 -13.39
CA VAL A 132 17.90 9.62 -13.57
C VAL A 132 16.48 9.92 -13.10
N PRO A 133 16.26 10.96 -12.26
CA PRO A 133 14.94 11.40 -11.86
C PRO A 133 14.05 11.82 -13.04
N LEU A 134 12.78 11.44 -12.98
CA LEU A 134 11.75 11.73 -13.96
C LEU A 134 10.59 12.51 -13.34
N ARG A 135 9.91 13.27 -14.19
CA ARG A 135 8.60 13.88 -13.92
C ARG A 135 7.52 13.14 -14.71
N LEU A 136 6.26 13.48 -14.46
CA LEU A 136 5.13 12.82 -15.14
C LEU A 136 5.16 13.07 -16.65
N GLU A 137 5.55 14.27 -17.06
CA GLU A 137 5.71 14.67 -18.46
C GLU A 137 6.85 13.95 -19.19
N ASP A 138 7.80 13.37 -18.47
CA ASP A 138 8.90 12.59 -19.06
C ASP A 138 8.47 11.15 -19.38
N ILE A 139 7.23 10.76 -19.03
CA ILE A 139 6.73 9.38 -19.12
C ILE A 139 5.72 9.24 -20.26
N ARG A 140 5.90 8.18 -21.06
CA ARG A 140 4.91 7.71 -22.04
C ARG A 140 4.24 6.43 -21.57
N VAL A 141 2.97 6.27 -21.88
CA VAL A 141 2.18 5.09 -21.49
C VAL A 141 1.97 4.20 -22.70
N LEU A 142 2.73 3.10 -22.77
CA LEU A 142 2.68 2.14 -23.87
C LEU A 142 1.85 0.90 -23.52
N ALA A 143 1.30 0.24 -24.54
CA ALA A 143 0.62 -1.04 -24.35
C ALA A 143 1.62 -2.18 -24.06
N GLY A 144 1.57 -2.76 -22.86
CA GLY A 144 2.41 -3.90 -22.49
C GLY A 144 1.99 -5.24 -23.14
N PRO A 145 2.78 -6.32 -22.94
CA PRO A 145 2.51 -7.64 -23.54
C PRO A 145 1.14 -8.23 -23.19
N GLY A 146 0.61 -7.93 -22.00
CA GLY A 146 -0.70 -8.38 -21.54
C GLY A 146 -1.88 -7.48 -21.94
N ALA A 147 -1.67 -6.42 -22.73
CA ALA A 147 -2.73 -5.51 -23.12
C ALA A 147 -3.71 -6.20 -24.11
N GLY A 148 -5.00 -6.21 -23.76
CA GLY A 148 -6.05 -6.64 -24.69
C GLY A 148 -6.25 -5.65 -25.84
N ARG A 149 -6.91 -6.10 -26.92
CA ARG A 149 -7.11 -5.30 -28.16
C ARG A 149 -7.57 -3.86 -27.92
N SER A 150 -8.58 -3.68 -27.07
CA SER A 150 -9.15 -2.34 -26.79
C SER A 150 -8.18 -1.41 -26.06
N LEU A 151 -7.40 -1.92 -25.08
CA LEU A 151 -6.41 -1.10 -24.39
C LEU A 151 -5.27 -0.70 -25.33
N ARG A 152 -4.85 -1.64 -26.19
CA ARG A 152 -3.79 -1.39 -27.17
C ARG A 152 -4.20 -0.29 -28.16
N ALA A 153 -5.35 -0.43 -28.81
CA ALA A 153 -5.85 0.58 -29.75
C ALA A 153 -5.94 1.98 -29.10
N ARG A 154 -6.50 2.08 -27.88
CA ARG A 154 -6.61 3.36 -27.16
C ARG A 154 -5.26 4.02 -26.86
N LEU A 155 -4.23 3.23 -26.56
CA LEU A 155 -2.90 3.77 -26.26
C LEU A 155 -2.14 4.14 -27.53
N GLU A 156 -2.29 3.37 -28.61
CA GLU A 156 -1.73 3.71 -29.93
C GLU A 156 -2.32 5.01 -30.47
N GLU A 157 -3.63 5.22 -30.35
CA GLU A 157 -4.29 6.49 -30.74
C GLU A 157 -3.73 7.70 -29.95
N ALA A 158 -3.46 7.52 -28.65
CA ALA A 158 -2.95 8.59 -27.78
C ALA A 158 -1.47 8.92 -28.02
N GLU A 159 -0.70 8.07 -28.71
CA GLU A 159 0.68 8.36 -29.10
C GLU A 159 0.79 9.20 -30.39
N HIS A 160 -0.27 9.21 -31.21
CA HIS A 160 -0.29 9.87 -32.52
C HIS A 160 -1.06 11.21 -32.52
N GLY A 161 -1.61 11.64 -31.39
CA GLY A 161 -2.34 12.90 -31.22
C GLY A 161 -1.67 13.82 -30.21
#